data_AF-A0A536KDF6-F1
#
_entry.id   AF-A0A536KDF6-F1
#
_cell.length_a   1.000
_cell.length_b   1.000
_cell.length_c   1.000
_cell.angle_alpha   90.00
_cell.angle_beta   90.00
_cell.angle_gamma   90.00
#
_symmetry.space_group_name_H-M   'P 1'
#
loop_
_entity.id
_entity.type
_entity.pdbx_description
1 polymer ?
#
loop_
_entity_poly.entity_id
_entity_poly.type
_entity_poly.pdbx_seq_one_letter_code
_entity_poly.pdbx_strand_id
1 'polypeptide(L)' 'MPRGAPAMALENLVPYFRGARFALVAMRLRHPDCSGLEEDVERYHQMLERYSEAAVATFRLRRAREAPGGSR' A
#
# COMPACT_ATOMS: atom_id res chain seq x y z
N MET A 1 -3.19 2.43 -18.98
CA MET A 1 -4.24 3.45 -18.76
C MET A 1 -4.09 4.55 -19.81
N PRO A 2 -5.18 5.11 -20.36
CA PRO A 2 -5.08 6.21 -21.32
C PRO A 2 -4.42 7.42 -20.66
N ARG A 3 -3.68 8.20 -21.46
CA ARG A 3 -3.04 9.45 -20.99
C ARG A 3 -4.13 10.39 -20.44
N GLY A 4 -3.95 10.89 -19.23
CA GLY A 4 -4.93 11.77 -18.56
C GLY A 4 -6.02 11.04 -17.77
N ALA A 5 -6.01 9.71 -17.70
CA ALA A 5 -6.90 8.98 -16.78
C ALA A 5 -6.64 9.43 -15.33
N PRO A 6 -7.69 9.58 -14.49
CA PRO A 6 -7.52 9.91 -13.09
C PRO A 6 -6.66 8.85 -12.39
N ALA A 7 -5.80 9.30 -11.47
CA ALA A 7 -5.01 8.40 -10.66
C ALA A 7 -5.93 7.44 -9.89
N MET A 8 -5.49 6.19 -9.75
CA MET A 8 -6.22 5.20 -8.96
C MET A 8 -6.31 5.69 -7.51
N ALA A 9 -7.50 5.59 -6.92
CA ALA A 9 -7.70 5.94 -5.52
C ALA A 9 -6.81 5.08 -4.62
N LEU A 10 -6.27 5.68 -3.55
CA LEU A 10 -5.28 5.04 -2.69
C LEU A 10 -5.80 3.74 -2.06
N GLU A 11 -7.10 3.68 -1.75
CA GLU A 11 -7.78 2.52 -1.17
C GLU A 11 -7.74 1.30 -2.10
N ASN A 12 -7.77 1.55 -3.42
CA ASN A 12 -7.73 0.49 -4.42
C ASN A 12 -6.32 -0.10 -4.59
N LEU A 13 -5.29 0.53 -4.02
CA LEU A 13 -3.92 0.04 -4.05
C LEU A 13 -3.60 -0.98 -2.95
N VAL A 14 -4.45 -1.11 -1.92
CA VAL A 14 -4.23 -2.03 -0.78
C VAL A 14 -3.99 -3.48 -1.21
N PRO A 15 -4.76 -4.08 -2.15
CA PRO A 15 -4.48 -5.44 -2.62
C PRO A 15 -3.09 -5.59 -3.26
N TYR A 16 -2.62 -4.56 -3.96
CA TYR A 16 -1.31 -4.55 -4.61
C TYR A 16 -0.18 -4.45 -3.58
N PHE A 17 -0.35 -3.64 -2.53
CA PHE A 17 0.62 -3.57 -1.43
C PHE A 17 0.77 -4.91 -0.72
N ARG A 18 -0.35 -5.63 -0.50
CA ARG A 18 -0.33 -6.98 0.06
C ARG A 18 0.43 -7.95 -0.85
N GLY A 19 0.15 -7.94 -2.15
CA GLY A 19 0.86 -8.77 -3.12
C GLY A 19 2.37 -8.49 -3.16
N ALA A 20 2.74 -7.21 -3.16
CA ALA A 20 4.14 -6.78 -3.14
C ALA A 20 4.87 -7.26 -1.87
N ARG A 21 4.21 -7.20 -0.70
CA ARG A 21 4.77 -7.75 0.55
C ARG A 21 5.10 -9.24 0.44
N PHE A 22 4.20 -10.04 -0.13
CA PHE A 22 4.47 -11.47 -0.36
C PHE A 22 5.61 -11.70 -1.33
N ALA A 23 5.68 -10.91 -2.41
CA ALA A 23 6.76 -11.01 -3.40
C ALA A 23 8.12 -10.72 -2.77
N LEU A 24 8.24 -9.67 -1.94
CA LEU A 24 9.47 -9.31 -1.25
C LEU A 24 9.95 -10.42 -0.30
N VAL A 25 9.04 -11.01 0.47
CA VAL A 25 9.37 -12.16 1.33
C VAL A 25 9.85 -13.35 0.50
N ALA A 26 9.17 -13.65 -0.61
CA ALA A 26 9.54 -14.74 -1.49
C ALA A 26 10.88 -14.49 -2.22
N MET A 27 11.24 -13.23 -2.49
CA MET A 27 12.55 -12.86 -3.04
C MET A 27 13.66 -13.09 -2.01
N ARG A 28 13.47 -12.64 -0.76
CA ARG A 28 14.41 -12.87 0.34
C ARG A 28 14.70 -14.36 0.55
N LEU A 29 13.66 -15.19 0.51
CA LEU A 29 13.81 -16.65 0.69
C LEU A 29 14.51 -17.33 -0.50
N ARG A 30 14.33 -16.82 -1.72
CA ARG A 30 14.93 -17.41 -2.94
C ARG A 30 16.38 -17.01 -3.17
N HIS A 31 16.82 -15.88 -2.61
CA HIS A 31 18.13 -15.31 -2.88
C HIS A 31 18.84 -14.91 -1.57
N PRO A 32 19.18 -15.88 -0.70
CA PRO A 32 19.80 -15.60 0.59
C PRO A 32 21.20 -14.95 0.46
N ASP A 33 21.91 -15.21 -0.64
CA ASP A 33 23.28 -14.72 -0.85
C ASP A 33 23.34 -13.34 -1.56
N CYS A 34 22.18 -12.72 -1.81
CA CYS A 34 22.14 -11.42 -2.48
C CYS A 34 22.39 -10.30 -1.47
N SER A 35 23.63 -9.82 -1.44
CA SER A 35 24.04 -8.71 -0.56
C SER A 35 23.17 -7.48 -0.77
N GLY A 36 22.63 -6.91 0.30
CA GLY A 36 21.78 -5.71 0.27
C GLY A 36 20.29 -5.99 0.03
N LEU A 37 19.91 -7.18 -0.44
CA LEU A 37 18.51 -7.53 -0.69
C LEU A 37 17.68 -7.50 0.60
N GLU A 38 18.24 -7.92 1.73
CA GLU A 38 17.54 -7.92 3.01
C GLU A 38 17.20 -6.50 3.49
N GLU A 39 18.14 -5.57 3.38
CA GLU A 39 17.94 -4.16 3.72
C GLU A 39 16.93 -3.49 2.79
N ASP A 40 16.98 -3.80 1.50
CA ASP A 40 16.01 -3.30 0.52
C ASP A 40 14.61 -3.86 0.77
N VAL A 41 14.49 -5.17 1.02
CA VAL A 41 13.22 -5.82 1.38
C VAL A 41 12.61 -5.18 2.61
N GLU A 42 13.41 -4.96 3.66
CA GLU A 42 12.95 -4.32 4.89
C GLU A 42 12.48 -2.88 4.63
N ARG A 43 13.24 -2.10 3.87
CA ARG A 43 12.88 -0.72 3.51
C ARG A 43 11.57 -0.66 2.72
N TYR A 44 11.41 -1.53 1.73
CA TYR A 44 10.19 -1.59 0.92
C TYR A 44 9.01 -2.10 1.74
N HIS A 45 9.22 -3.03 2.66
CA HIS A 45 8.18 -3.52 3.55
C HIS A 45 7.63 -2.40 4.45
N GLN A 46 8.51 -1.63 5.10
CA GLN A 46 8.12 -0.47 5.91
C GLN A 46 7.36 0.57 5.10
N MET A 47 7.77 0.83 3.86
CA MET A 47 7.05 1.73 2.96
C MET A 47 5.64 1.22 2.66
N LEU A 48 5.48 -0.07 2.36
CA LEU A 48 4.19 -0.70 2.07
C LEU A 48 3.25 -0.67 3.27
N GLU A 49 3.76 -0.83 4.49
CA GLU A 49 2.96 -0.70 5.72
C GLU A 49 2.42 0.73 5.87
N ARG A 50 3.30 1.74 5.76
CA ARG A 50 2.88 3.16 5.84
C ARG A 50 1.80 3.52 4.80
N TYR A 51 1.95 3.05 3.56
CA TYR A 51 0.94 3.30 2.53
C TYR A 51 -0.36 2.55 2.77
N SER A 52 -0.30 1.35 3.32
CA SER A 52 -1.51 0.59 3.69
C SER A 52 -2.27 1.29 4.81
N GLU A 53 -1.57 1.80 5.82
CA GLU A 53 -2.17 2.58 6.91
C GLU A 53 -2.82 3.87 6.40
N ALA A 54 -2.11 4.61 5.54
CA ALA A 54 -2.63 5.82 4.91
C ALA A 54 -3.91 5.53 4.10
N ALA A 55 -3.91 4.46 3.29
CA ALA A 55 -5.07 4.05 2.50
C ALA A 55 -6.29 3.75 3.39
N VAL A 56 -6.09 3.01 4.48
CA VAL A 56 -7.15 2.69 5.45
C VAL A 56 -7.67 3.96 6.14
N ALA A 57 -6.78 4.89 6.50
CA ALA A 57 -7.18 6.17 7.10
C ALA A 57 -8.00 7.02 6.12
N THR A 58 -7.61 7.10 4.85
CA THR A 58 -8.38 7.80 3.81
C THR A 58 -9.78 7.20 3.64
N PHE A 59 -9.88 5.87 3.60
CA PHE A 59 -11.18 5.19 3.54
C PHE A 59 -12.09 5.55 4.73
N ARG A 60 -11.54 5.54 5.95
CA ARG A 60 -12.29 5.90 7.17
C ARG A 60 -12.78 7.35 7.13
N LEU A 61 -11.92 8.28 6.71
CA LEU A 61 -12.26 9.69 6.57
C LEU A 61 -13.35 9.92 5.54
N ARG A 62 -13.27 9.23 4.39
CA ARG A 62 -14.29 9.29 3.34
C ARG A 62 -15.64 8.80 3.86
N ARG A 63 -15.66 7.64 4.52
CA ARG A 63 -16.89 7.07 5.11
C ARG A 63 -17.50 7.97 6.18
N ALA A 64 -16.69 8.64 6.98
CA ALA A 64 -17.17 9.60 7.99
C ALA A 64 -17.83 10.83 7.37
N ARG A 65 -17.36 11.29 6.20
CA ARG A 65 -17.96 12.39 5.44
C ARG A 65 -19.27 12.00 4.73
N GLU A 66 -19.38 10.74 4.32
CA GLU A 66 -20.55 10.20 3.62
C GLU A 66 -21.68 9.77 4.58
N ALA A 67 -21.40 9.63 5.88
CA ALA A 67 -22.42 9.34 6.88
C ALA A 67 -23.36 10.56 7.06
N PRO A 68 -24.70 10.39 7.01
CA PRO A 68 -25.65 11.48 7.15
C PRO A 68 -25.71 11.91 8.63
N GLY A 69 -24.82 12.82 9.00
CA GLY A 69 -24.74 13.41 10.34
C GLY A 69 -24.09 14.79 10.38
N GLY A 70 -23.74 15.36 9.22
CA GLY A 70 -23.16 16.70 9.09
C GLY A 70 -24.20 17.79 8.85
N SER A 71 -25.24 17.86 9.67
CA SER A 71 -25.96 19.12 9.90
C SER A 71 -25.33 19.80 11.10
N ARG A 72 -24.41 20.73 10.85
CA ARG A 72 -24.15 21.88 11.72
C ARG A 72 -23.88 23.09 10.84
#